data_AF-A0A8T5XXI7-F1
#
_entry.id   AF-A0A8T5XXI7-F1
#
_cell.length_a   1.000
_cell.length_b   1.000
_cell.length_c   1.000
_cell.angle_alpha   90.00
_cell.angle_beta   90.00
_cell.angle_gamma   90.00
#
_symmetry.space_group_name_H-M   'P 1'
#
loop_
_entity.id
_entity.type
_entity.pdbx_description
1 polymer ?
#
loop_
_entity_poly.entity_id
_entity_poly.type
_entity_poly.pdbx_seq_one_letter_code
_entity_poly.pdbx_strand_id
1 'polypeptide(L)'
;MKKFIITFSFLFFIVFLFSGCTSSEKNMSYEVSEDFGLYDFYNKIDKSGEKLVIIYGTKGDEKETADLKWYGDYMKTIMSMFSENSNSDNIIIKSDTEVTDKMIKENNIAILGKPSLNQVFKRFNNKFPIQVKNNQLIAGDKIFKGEKVAYHYLLPNPLDSKKYCWINGALNNDIIRYIGHSFWHEDYHIKINEKEEYRGDFEKSKDGWTLSLGEKTVKDNNFLTKESKHFKFYYSQHNTHVEKEIDDIVNKAEKKYKQLSKNLGEYDDKIECYLFMDSKFLVRGIVYPYGEFLGEIYEVHNNSKKITSNKENTLLNKLGYKIYNILAHKNKRPLSRFTNDGYYLYLTIDNERARNIDIEIKKILNTEKYIPLTYLSENIIDSSLNENIVNKEEYSFTKYIIKKYGMDKYKKFYSLSAFYNLETSLYKVYNKELMILEEEWLDYVKNADVTNEK
;
A
#
# COMPACT_ATOMS: atom_id res chain seq x y z
N MET A 1 65.29 52.82 -26.64
CA MET A 1 64.14 51.98 -27.03
C MET A 1 62.87 52.60 -26.49
N LYS A 2 61.83 52.61 -27.32
CA LYS A 2 60.53 53.31 -27.22
C LYS A 2 59.84 53.11 -25.85
N LYS A 3 59.50 54.18 -25.10
CA LYS A 3 58.21 54.89 -25.05
C LYS A 3 56.98 53.95 -25.01
N PHE A 4 56.21 53.96 -23.90
CA PHE A 4 54.99 54.77 -23.80
C PHE A 4 54.36 54.70 -22.39
N ILE A 5 54.19 55.88 -21.79
CA ILE A 5 53.28 56.24 -20.72
C ILE A 5 51.95 56.61 -21.38
N ILE A 6 50.79 56.11 -20.91
CA ILE A 6 49.52 56.85 -21.01
C ILE A 6 48.71 56.65 -19.72
N THR A 7 48.58 57.77 -19.01
CA THR A 7 47.60 58.13 -17.99
C THR A 7 46.23 58.34 -18.63
N PHE A 8 45.12 57.97 -18.00
CA PHE A 8 43.87 58.75 -18.11
C PHE A 8 42.94 58.50 -16.91
N SER A 9 42.61 59.61 -16.23
CA SER A 9 41.59 59.73 -15.18
C SER A 9 40.28 60.27 -15.78
N PHE A 10 39.19 60.15 -15.01
CA PHE A 10 37.84 60.74 -15.21
C PHE A 10 37.01 60.12 -16.37
N LEU A 11 35.70 59.90 -16.28
CA LEU A 11 34.60 60.69 -15.72
C LEU A 11 33.34 59.80 -15.55
N PHE A 12 32.46 60.19 -14.63
CA PHE A 12 31.07 59.76 -14.40
C PHE A 12 30.28 59.27 -15.64
N PHE A 13 29.52 58.17 -15.47
CA PHE A 13 28.13 58.10 -15.95
C PHE A 13 27.27 57.21 -15.04
N ILE A 14 26.16 57.80 -14.62
CA ILE A 14 25.02 57.23 -13.89
C ILE A 14 24.21 56.32 -14.84
N VAL A 15 23.36 55.46 -14.27
CA VAL A 15 22.27 54.68 -14.91
C VAL A 15 22.63 53.24 -15.27
N PHE A 16 22.33 52.31 -14.36
CA PHE A 16 21.41 51.18 -14.59
C PHE A 16 21.03 50.56 -13.22
N LEU A 17 20.19 51.28 -12.47
CA LEU A 17 19.15 50.62 -11.68
C LEU A 17 18.15 50.01 -12.67
N PHE A 18 17.48 48.92 -12.29
CA PHE A 18 16.59 48.07 -13.09
C PHE A 18 17.22 46.81 -13.74
N SER A 19 17.90 45.99 -12.94
CA SER A 19 17.71 44.54 -13.08
C SER A 19 16.48 44.17 -12.25
N GLY A 20 15.32 44.21 -12.90
CA GLY A 20 14.04 43.81 -12.31
C GLY A 20 14.08 42.35 -11.87
N CYS A 21 14.29 42.12 -10.57
CA CYS A 21 13.73 40.97 -9.88
C CYS A 21 12.21 41.16 -9.82
N THR A 22 11.53 40.92 -10.94
CA THR A 22 10.10 40.61 -10.90
C THR A 22 9.96 39.11 -10.67
N SER A 23 10.22 38.66 -9.44
CA SER A 23 9.47 37.52 -8.91
C SER A 23 8.08 38.05 -8.57
N SER A 24 7.25 38.26 -9.60
CA SER A 24 5.82 38.25 -9.37
C SER A 24 5.47 36.82 -9.01
N GLU A 25 5.61 36.49 -7.72
CA GLU A 25 4.71 35.55 -7.08
C GLU A 25 3.32 36.13 -7.33
N LYS A 26 2.71 35.71 -8.44
CA LYS A 26 1.28 35.75 -8.60
C LYS A 26 0.76 34.87 -7.47
N ASN A 27 0.53 35.48 -6.31
CA ASN A 27 -0.35 34.95 -5.30
C ASN A 27 -1.67 34.72 -6.02
N MET A 28 -1.89 33.45 -6.35
CA MET A 28 -3.15 32.97 -6.90
C MET A 28 -4.17 33.10 -5.78
N SER A 29 -4.73 34.29 -5.61
CA SER A 29 -5.83 34.54 -4.67
C SER A 29 -7.09 33.93 -5.27
N TYR A 30 -7.38 32.69 -4.92
CA TYR A 30 -8.65 32.07 -5.24
C TYR A 30 -9.47 31.97 -3.96
N GLU A 31 -10.75 32.33 -4.03
CA GLU A 31 -11.68 32.02 -2.94
C GLU A 31 -11.87 30.52 -2.87
N VAL A 32 -11.31 29.90 -1.83
CA VAL A 32 -11.52 28.49 -1.51
C VAL A 32 -12.71 28.39 -0.56
N SER A 33 -13.69 27.52 -0.88
CA SER A 33 -14.86 27.29 -0.02
C SER A 33 -14.42 26.75 1.34
N GLU A 34 -15.13 27.09 2.42
CA GLU A 34 -14.92 26.47 3.73
C GLU A 34 -15.26 24.97 3.72
N ASP A 35 -16.15 24.53 2.83
CA ASP A 35 -16.51 23.12 2.62
C ASP A 35 -15.46 22.32 1.83
N PHE A 36 -14.36 22.95 1.41
CA PHE A 36 -13.35 22.31 0.57
C PHE A 36 -12.55 21.33 1.41
N GLY A 37 -12.74 20.04 1.20
CA GLY A 37 -12.17 18.99 2.02
C GLY A 37 -12.47 17.61 1.47
N LEU A 38 -12.06 16.58 2.19
CA LEU A 38 -12.10 15.22 1.68
C LEU A 38 -13.51 14.69 1.41
N TYR A 39 -14.47 15.05 2.25
CA TYR A 39 -15.88 14.72 2.03
C TYR A 39 -16.44 15.36 0.75
N ASP A 40 -16.15 16.64 0.48
CA ASP A 40 -16.54 17.29 -0.78
C ASP A 40 -15.83 16.67 -1.98
N PHE A 41 -14.53 16.36 -1.86
CA PHE A 41 -13.79 15.64 -2.91
C PHE A 41 -14.48 14.33 -3.28
N TYR A 42 -14.82 13.49 -2.30
CA TYR A 42 -15.53 12.24 -2.56
C TYR A 42 -16.91 12.49 -3.18
N ASN A 43 -17.69 13.45 -2.68
CA ASN A 43 -18.98 13.79 -3.28
C ASN A 43 -18.85 14.28 -4.73
N LYS A 44 -17.80 15.02 -5.09
CA LYS A 44 -17.58 15.45 -6.47
C LYS A 44 -17.26 14.28 -7.40
N ILE A 45 -16.39 13.37 -6.97
CA ILE A 45 -16.05 12.20 -7.79
C ILE A 45 -17.23 11.22 -7.87
N ASP A 46 -17.82 10.89 -6.73
CA ASP A 46 -18.88 9.89 -6.60
C ASP A 46 -20.24 10.40 -7.11
N LYS A 47 -20.78 11.45 -6.48
CA LYS A 47 -22.15 11.92 -6.73
C LYS A 47 -22.26 12.84 -7.94
N SER A 48 -21.25 13.68 -8.15
CA SER A 48 -21.25 14.64 -9.28
C SER A 48 -20.60 14.08 -10.54
N GLY A 49 -20.00 12.89 -10.47
CA GLY A 49 -19.34 12.23 -11.61
C GLY A 49 -18.15 13.02 -12.16
N GLU A 50 -17.51 13.86 -11.35
CA GLU A 50 -16.31 14.57 -11.78
C GLU A 50 -15.16 13.60 -12.03
N LYS A 51 -14.30 13.95 -13.00
CA LYS A 51 -13.15 13.12 -13.36
C LYS A 51 -12.01 13.25 -12.35
N LEU A 52 -11.36 12.12 -12.10
CA LEU A 52 -10.12 12.00 -11.35
C LEU A 52 -9.01 11.42 -12.24
N VAL A 53 -7.88 12.10 -12.30
CA VAL A 53 -6.65 11.59 -12.94
C VAL A 53 -5.67 11.18 -11.86
N ILE A 54 -5.43 9.88 -11.72
CA ILE A 54 -4.41 9.32 -10.84
C ILE A 54 -3.08 9.28 -11.62
N ILE A 55 -2.06 9.92 -11.06
CA ILE A 55 -0.78 10.19 -11.71
C ILE A 55 0.33 9.45 -10.97
N TYR A 56 0.85 8.38 -11.57
CA TYR A 56 1.97 7.62 -11.00
C TYR A 56 3.32 8.08 -11.57
N GLY A 57 4.36 8.03 -10.76
CA GLY A 57 5.71 8.43 -11.15
C GLY A 57 6.44 7.37 -11.98
N THR A 58 7.27 7.81 -12.92
CA THR A 58 8.08 6.93 -13.80
C THR A 58 9.59 7.17 -13.72
N LYS A 59 10.04 8.04 -12.79
CA LYS A 59 11.47 8.36 -12.64
C LYS A 59 12.24 7.43 -11.71
N GLY A 60 11.52 6.57 -10.98
CA GLY A 60 12.11 5.53 -10.15
C GLY A 60 12.64 4.36 -10.95
N ASP A 61 13.08 3.32 -10.25
CA ASP A 61 13.34 2.03 -10.89
C ASP A 61 12.04 1.33 -11.33
N GLU A 62 12.18 0.16 -11.98
CA GLU A 62 11.05 -0.63 -12.47
C GLU A 62 10.10 -1.06 -11.34
N LYS A 63 10.64 -1.38 -10.15
CA LYS A 63 9.83 -1.75 -8.98
C LYS A 63 9.07 -0.55 -8.46
N GLU A 64 9.74 0.58 -8.28
CA GLU A 64 9.13 1.80 -7.75
C GLU A 64 7.98 2.27 -8.65
N THR A 65 8.19 2.20 -9.97
CA THR A 65 7.14 2.50 -10.96
C THR A 65 5.98 1.51 -10.88
N ALA A 66 6.26 0.21 -10.77
CA ALA A 66 5.24 -0.83 -10.65
C ALA A 66 4.41 -0.68 -9.36
N ASP A 67 5.06 -0.36 -8.23
CA ASP A 67 4.42 -0.08 -6.94
C ASP A 67 3.45 1.09 -7.02
N LEU A 68 3.88 2.20 -7.65
CA LEU A 68 3.06 3.40 -7.80
C LEU A 68 1.88 3.16 -8.74
N LYS A 69 2.09 2.46 -9.85
CA LYS A 69 1.00 2.09 -10.76
C LYS A 69 0.00 1.19 -10.06
N TRP A 70 0.46 0.15 -9.37
CA TRP A 70 -0.40 -0.75 -8.62
C TRP A 70 -1.21 -0.02 -7.57
N TYR A 71 -0.59 0.92 -6.84
CA TYR A 71 -1.30 1.72 -5.85
C TYR A 71 -2.37 2.60 -6.52
N GLY A 72 -2.11 3.14 -7.71
CA GLY A 72 -3.12 3.84 -8.50
C GLY A 72 -4.27 2.94 -8.96
N ASP A 73 -3.97 1.71 -9.41
CA ASP A 73 -4.99 0.71 -9.76
C ASP A 73 -5.84 0.36 -8.53
N TYR A 74 -5.19 0.16 -7.37
CA TYR A 74 -5.86 -0.10 -6.09
C TYR A 74 -6.79 1.05 -5.70
N MET A 75 -6.30 2.30 -5.74
CA MET A 75 -7.11 3.49 -5.46
C MET A 75 -8.34 3.56 -6.37
N LYS A 76 -8.16 3.35 -7.68
CA LYS A 76 -9.27 3.33 -8.64
C LYS A 76 -10.32 2.30 -8.26
N THR A 77 -9.92 1.06 -7.99
CA THR A 77 -10.85 -0.02 -7.63
C THR A 77 -11.61 0.31 -6.35
N ILE A 78 -10.92 0.75 -5.29
CA ILE A 78 -11.57 1.12 -4.02
C ILE A 78 -12.58 2.25 -4.23
N MET A 79 -12.19 3.30 -4.95
CA MET A 79 -13.09 4.43 -5.23
C MET A 79 -14.31 4.00 -6.07
N SER A 80 -14.13 3.10 -7.04
CA SER A 80 -15.25 2.55 -7.81
C SER A 80 -16.17 1.62 -7.00
N MET A 81 -15.64 0.88 -6.02
CA MET A 81 -16.45 0.01 -5.15
C MET A 81 -17.37 0.79 -4.22
N PHE A 82 -16.94 1.96 -3.74
CA PHE A 82 -17.71 2.77 -2.79
C PHE A 82 -18.57 3.83 -3.45
N SER A 83 -18.58 3.89 -4.78
CA SER A 83 -19.28 4.94 -5.49
C SER A 83 -20.65 4.47 -5.96
N GLU A 84 -21.68 5.26 -5.63
CA GLU A 84 -23.07 5.02 -6.01
C GLU A 84 -23.31 5.30 -7.51
N ASN A 85 -22.53 6.21 -8.11
CA ASN A 85 -22.72 6.67 -9.50
C ASN A 85 -21.45 6.76 -10.35
N SER A 86 -20.27 6.37 -9.85
CA SER A 86 -19.05 6.43 -10.66
C SER A 86 -19.14 5.39 -11.74
N ASN A 87 -19.31 5.86 -12.97
CA ASN A 87 -18.76 5.14 -14.07
C ASN A 87 -17.24 5.04 -13.82
N SER A 88 -16.71 3.83 -13.70
CA SER A 88 -15.27 3.58 -13.50
C SER A 88 -14.38 4.28 -14.55
N ASP A 89 -14.97 4.69 -15.67
CA ASP A 89 -14.37 5.52 -16.72
C ASP A 89 -13.99 6.95 -16.28
N ASN A 90 -14.62 7.47 -15.21
CA ASN A 90 -14.31 8.80 -14.67
C ASN A 90 -13.01 8.83 -13.86
N ILE A 91 -12.49 7.66 -13.48
CA ILE A 91 -11.20 7.52 -12.81
C ILE A 91 -10.21 6.94 -13.81
N ILE A 92 -9.25 7.76 -14.24
CA ILE A 92 -8.22 7.36 -15.19
C ILE A 92 -6.84 7.36 -14.53
N ILE A 93 -5.98 6.43 -14.94
CA ILE A 93 -4.62 6.30 -14.43
C ILE A 93 -3.65 6.66 -15.56
N LYS A 94 -2.68 7.53 -15.27
CA LYS A 94 -1.69 8.02 -16.24
C LYS A 94 -0.31 8.10 -15.61
N SER A 95 0.72 7.88 -16.42
CA SER A 95 2.08 8.20 -16.01
C SER A 95 2.27 9.70 -15.92
N ASP A 96 3.19 10.13 -15.06
CA ASP A 96 3.61 11.52 -14.92
C ASP A 96 4.16 12.14 -16.23
N THR A 97 4.57 11.31 -17.20
CA THR A 97 5.01 11.72 -18.56
C THR A 97 3.88 11.86 -19.58
N GLU A 98 2.72 11.24 -19.38
CA GLU A 98 1.57 11.34 -20.28
C GLU A 98 0.61 12.48 -19.91
N VAL A 99 0.73 13.02 -18.70
CA VAL A 99 -0.16 14.06 -18.19
C VAL A 99 0.22 15.42 -18.75
N THR A 100 -0.80 16.17 -19.20
CA THR A 100 -0.65 17.54 -19.71
C THR A 100 -1.21 18.58 -18.75
N ASP A 101 -0.81 19.84 -18.90
CA ASP A 101 -1.35 20.97 -18.13
C ASP A 101 -2.87 21.11 -18.29
N LYS A 102 -3.38 20.82 -19.49
CA LYS A 102 -4.83 20.81 -19.75
C LYS A 102 -5.53 19.77 -18.89
N MET A 103 -4.99 18.54 -18.84
CA MET A 103 -5.55 17.47 -18.00
C MET A 103 -5.49 17.83 -16.52
N ILE A 104 -4.38 18.39 -16.05
CA ILE A 104 -4.26 18.85 -14.65
C ILE A 104 -5.30 19.94 -14.37
N LYS A 105 -5.42 20.94 -15.23
CA LYS A 105 -6.35 22.07 -15.02
C LYS A 105 -7.82 21.65 -15.03
N GLU A 106 -8.21 20.75 -15.92
CA GLU A 106 -9.63 20.41 -16.14
C GLU A 106 -10.19 19.34 -15.19
N ASN A 107 -9.34 18.65 -14.41
CA ASN A 107 -9.75 17.49 -13.63
C ASN A 107 -9.27 17.58 -12.17
N ASN A 108 -9.91 16.80 -11.30
CA ASN A 108 -9.30 16.48 -10.02
C ASN A 108 -8.10 15.55 -10.29
N ILE A 109 -7.03 15.69 -9.50
CA ILE A 109 -5.83 14.86 -9.67
C ILE A 109 -5.44 14.19 -8.36
N ALA A 110 -4.86 12.99 -8.47
CA ALA A 110 -4.13 12.34 -7.39
C ALA A 110 -2.69 12.13 -7.85
N ILE A 111 -1.70 12.64 -7.11
CA ILE A 111 -0.28 12.49 -7.43
C ILE A 111 0.34 11.47 -6.47
N LEU A 112 0.92 10.41 -7.03
CA LEU A 112 1.48 9.30 -6.27
C LEU A 112 3.01 9.39 -6.17
N GLY A 113 3.55 9.08 -5.00
CA GLY A 113 4.98 8.92 -4.73
C GLY A 113 5.63 10.16 -4.13
N LYS A 114 6.83 10.50 -4.60
CA LYS A 114 7.63 11.63 -4.12
C LYS A 114 8.28 12.39 -5.29
N PRO A 115 8.78 13.63 -5.09
CA PRO A 115 9.37 14.43 -6.16
C PRO A 115 10.52 13.78 -6.95
N SER A 116 11.26 12.84 -6.36
CA SER A 116 12.30 12.11 -7.09
C SER A 116 11.74 11.06 -8.04
N LEU A 117 10.50 10.59 -7.83
CA LEU A 117 9.84 9.53 -8.61
C LEU A 117 8.81 10.09 -9.60
N ASN A 118 8.19 11.23 -9.28
CA ASN A 118 7.07 11.80 -10.03
C ASN A 118 7.36 13.25 -10.45
N GLN A 119 7.48 13.50 -11.75
CA GLN A 119 7.83 14.81 -12.30
C GLN A 119 6.74 15.86 -12.10
N VAL A 120 5.47 15.46 -12.07
CA VAL A 120 4.34 16.36 -11.78
C VAL A 120 4.41 16.79 -10.31
N PHE A 121 4.69 15.86 -9.39
CA PHE A 121 4.96 16.22 -7.99
C PHE A 121 6.13 17.20 -7.91
N LYS A 122 7.28 16.87 -8.51
CA LYS A 122 8.48 17.72 -8.48
C LYS A 122 8.21 19.15 -8.91
N ARG A 123 7.39 19.33 -9.94
CA ARG A 123 7.01 20.65 -10.48
C ARG A 123 6.25 21.52 -9.49
N PHE A 124 5.39 20.92 -8.66
CA PHE A 124 4.50 21.67 -7.77
C PHE A 124 4.90 21.60 -6.29
N ASN A 125 5.88 20.77 -5.93
CA ASN A 125 6.30 20.53 -4.55
C ASN A 125 6.62 21.81 -3.75
N ASN A 126 7.18 22.84 -4.39
CA ASN A 126 7.48 24.12 -3.74
C ASN A 126 6.24 25.00 -3.47
N LYS A 127 5.10 24.69 -4.07
CA LYS A 127 3.81 25.37 -3.86
C LYS A 127 2.95 24.72 -2.79
N PHE A 128 3.34 23.54 -2.31
CA PHE A 128 2.55 22.79 -1.33
C PHE A 128 2.96 23.15 0.11
N PRO A 129 2.01 23.15 1.06
CA PRO A 129 2.28 23.41 2.48
C PRO A 129 3.09 22.27 3.14
N ILE A 130 2.95 21.05 2.61
CA ILE A 130 3.78 19.90 2.94
C ILE A 130 4.71 19.63 1.74
N GLN A 131 6.01 19.58 1.99
CA GLN A 131 7.02 19.47 0.94
C GLN A 131 7.94 18.29 1.18
N VAL A 132 8.39 17.65 0.11
CA VAL A 132 9.45 16.62 0.17
C VAL A 132 10.73 17.15 -0.45
N LYS A 133 11.81 17.23 0.34
CA LYS A 133 13.12 17.71 -0.10
C LYS A 133 14.21 16.80 0.46
N ASN A 134 15.17 16.40 -0.37
CA ASN A 134 16.34 15.61 0.06
C ASN A 134 15.98 14.37 0.92
N ASN A 135 14.91 13.65 0.54
CA ASN A 135 14.37 12.51 1.29
C ASN A 135 13.94 12.86 2.73
N GLN A 136 13.35 14.04 2.90
CA GLN A 136 12.78 14.54 4.16
C GLN A 136 11.40 15.12 3.84
N LEU A 137 10.46 14.92 4.75
CA LEU A 137 9.14 15.55 4.68
C LEU A 137 9.16 16.79 5.58
N ILE A 138 8.86 17.95 5.01
CA ILE A 138 8.84 19.24 5.67
C ILE A 138 7.37 19.66 5.79
N ALA A 139 6.90 19.88 7.00
CA ALA A 139 5.51 20.22 7.29
C ALA A 139 5.51 21.34 8.35
N GLY A 140 5.27 22.58 7.90
CA GLY A 140 5.41 23.76 8.76
C GLY A 140 6.86 23.93 9.22
N ASP A 141 7.09 23.97 10.53
CA ASP A 141 8.40 24.08 11.17
C ASP A 141 9.06 22.71 11.44
N LYS A 142 8.36 21.60 11.18
CA LYS A 142 8.88 20.25 11.43
C LYS A 142 9.51 19.61 10.21
N ILE A 143 10.55 18.84 10.47
CA ILE A 143 11.25 18.02 9.49
C ILE A 143 11.18 16.57 9.95
N PHE A 144 10.58 15.72 9.13
CA PHE A 144 10.47 14.30 9.36
C PHE A 144 11.41 13.52 8.45
N LYS A 145 12.05 12.50 9.03
CA LYS A 145 13.00 11.62 8.36
C LYS A 145 12.75 10.18 8.77
N GLY A 146 13.11 9.26 7.89
CA GLY A 146 13.02 7.82 8.15
C GLY A 146 12.20 7.11 7.09
N GLU A 147 12.43 5.81 6.96
CA GLU A 147 11.83 4.97 5.93
C GLU A 147 10.34 4.73 6.18
N LYS A 148 9.89 4.86 7.43
CA LYS A 148 8.49 4.67 7.83
C LYS A 148 7.62 5.93 7.63
N VAL A 149 8.21 7.04 7.19
CA VAL A 149 7.47 8.29 6.99
C VAL A 149 6.59 8.19 5.75
N ALA A 150 5.29 8.15 5.97
CA ALA A 150 4.24 8.22 4.95
C ALA A 150 3.40 9.48 5.15
N TYR A 151 2.86 9.99 4.06
CA TYR A 151 2.04 11.19 4.07
C TYR A 151 0.97 11.11 3.00
N HIS A 152 -0.16 11.70 3.31
CA HIS A 152 -1.16 12.06 2.34
C HIS A 152 -1.78 13.39 2.73
N TYR A 153 -2.23 14.14 1.73
CA TYR A 153 -2.93 15.39 1.98
C TYR A 153 -3.70 15.82 0.74
N LEU A 154 -4.80 16.49 0.97
CA LEU A 154 -5.66 17.06 -0.06
C LEU A 154 -5.49 18.58 -0.06
N LEU A 155 -5.37 19.17 -1.25
CA LEU A 155 -5.28 20.62 -1.41
C LEU A 155 -5.94 21.08 -2.72
N PRO A 156 -6.12 22.40 -2.92
CA PRO A 156 -6.56 22.92 -4.21
C PRO A 156 -5.57 22.57 -5.33
N ASN A 157 -6.08 22.26 -6.50
CA ASN A 157 -5.25 21.92 -7.64
C ASN A 157 -4.41 23.15 -8.08
N PRO A 158 -3.10 22.99 -8.30
CA PRO A 158 -2.18 24.10 -8.53
C PRO A 158 -2.39 24.84 -9.86
N LEU A 159 -3.21 24.31 -10.78
CA LEU A 159 -3.57 24.98 -12.04
C LEU A 159 -5.04 25.43 -12.09
N ASP A 160 -5.91 24.90 -11.22
CA ASP A 160 -7.29 25.34 -11.03
C ASP A 160 -7.75 25.05 -9.60
N SER A 161 -7.86 26.09 -8.77
CA SER A 161 -8.25 25.94 -7.37
C SER A 161 -9.67 25.42 -7.14
N LYS A 162 -10.52 25.34 -8.17
CA LYS A 162 -11.86 24.73 -8.07
C LYS A 162 -11.81 23.20 -8.07
N LYS A 163 -10.67 22.64 -8.48
CA LYS A 163 -10.39 21.21 -8.52
C LYS A 163 -9.46 20.81 -7.37
N TYR A 164 -9.43 19.52 -7.09
CA TYR A 164 -8.61 18.94 -6.02
C TYR A 164 -7.30 18.37 -6.54
N CYS A 165 -6.28 18.45 -5.69
CA CYS A 165 -5.01 17.74 -5.82
C CYS A 165 -4.77 16.93 -4.55
N TRP A 166 -4.87 15.61 -4.69
CA TRP A 166 -4.62 14.65 -3.62
C TRP A 166 -3.21 14.10 -3.73
N ILE A 167 -2.36 14.34 -2.74
CA ILE A 167 -1.02 13.78 -2.67
C ILE A 167 -1.04 12.52 -1.82
N ASN A 168 -0.45 11.44 -2.34
CA ASN A 168 -0.22 10.20 -1.58
C ASN A 168 1.23 9.76 -1.78
N GLY A 169 2.01 9.67 -0.71
CA GLY A 169 3.44 9.41 -0.82
C GLY A 169 4.10 8.90 0.44
N ALA A 170 5.32 8.41 0.29
CA ALA A 170 6.18 8.04 1.40
C ALA A 170 7.63 8.35 1.07
N LEU A 171 8.46 8.51 2.10
CA LEU A 171 9.90 8.68 1.92
C LEU A 171 10.55 7.37 1.44
N ASN A 172 10.06 6.21 1.88
CA ASN A 172 10.36 4.91 1.27
C ASN A 172 9.19 4.47 0.38
N ASN A 173 9.44 4.17 -0.89
CA ASN A 173 8.39 3.72 -1.80
C ASN A 173 7.84 2.33 -1.44
N ASP A 174 8.64 1.50 -0.76
CA ASP A 174 8.22 0.15 -0.36
C ASP A 174 6.97 0.12 0.51
N ILE A 175 6.68 1.23 1.21
CA ILE A 175 5.51 1.34 2.07
C ILE A 175 4.28 1.98 1.40
N ILE A 176 4.38 2.42 0.13
CA ILE A 176 3.28 3.14 -0.53
C ILE A 176 2.05 2.27 -0.77
N ARG A 177 2.25 0.98 -1.08
CA ARG A 177 1.18 -0.01 -1.21
C ARG A 177 0.37 -0.16 0.08
N TYR A 178 0.91 0.34 1.18
CA TYR A 178 0.39 0.24 2.53
C TYR A 178 0.09 1.64 3.08
N ILE A 179 -0.10 2.64 2.24
CA ILE A 179 -0.83 3.84 2.62
C ILE A 179 -2.28 3.58 2.23
N GLY A 180 -2.94 2.73 3.00
CA GLY A 180 -4.38 2.51 2.87
C GLY A 180 -5.20 3.77 3.20
N HIS A 181 -6.50 3.58 3.10
CA HIS A 181 -7.47 4.65 3.15
C HIS A 181 -8.15 4.78 4.52
N SER A 182 -7.53 5.43 5.51
CA SER A 182 -8.27 5.86 6.70
C SER A 182 -8.46 7.37 6.62
N PHE A 183 -9.46 7.73 5.82
CA PHE A 183 -9.70 9.03 5.26
C PHE A 183 -11.13 9.45 5.55
N TRP A 184 -11.50 9.51 6.81
CA TRP A 184 -12.89 9.81 7.09
C TRP A 184 -13.12 11.31 7.29
N HIS A 185 -12.13 12.10 7.75
CA HIS A 185 -12.43 13.50 8.11
C HIS A 185 -11.36 14.56 7.82
N GLU A 186 -10.05 14.25 7.87
CA GLU A 186 -8.99 15.28 7.89
C GLU A 186 -8.37 15.60 6.50
N ASP A 187 -7.94 16.86 6.29
CA ASP A 187 -7.25 17.26 5.04
C ASP A 187 -5.85 16.65 4.87
N TYR A 188 -5.15 16.32 5.97
CA TYR A 188 -3.83 15.70 5.93
C TYR A 188 -3.61 14.64 7.01
N HIS A 189 -2.70 13.72 6.71
CA HIS A 189 -2.13 12.76 7.65
C HIS A 189 -0.66 12.54 7.31
N ILE A 190 0.17 12.56 8.34
CA ILE A 190 1.59 12.28 8.29
C ILE A 190 1.86 11.20 9.33
N LYS A 191 2.15 9.99 8.87
CA LYS A 191 2.56 8.88 9.73
C LYS A 191 4.09 8.83 9.76
N ILE A 192 4.69 9.04 10.93
CA ILE A 192 6.16 9.02 11.08
C ILE A 192 6.64 7.60 11.35
N ASN A 193 5.93 6.97 12.27
CA ASN A 193 6.12 5.59 12.68
C ASN A 193 4.82 5.15 13.37
N GLU A 194 4.92 4.11 14.17
CA GLU A 194 3.76 3.41 14.71
C GLU A 194 3.27 4.04 16.02
N LYS A 195 4.09 4.91 16.63
CA LYS A 195 3.80 5.63 17.86
C LYS A 195 3.57 7.13 17.63
N GLU A 196 3.80 7.61 16.42
CA GLU A 196 3.76 9.02 16.09
C GLU A 196 3.13 9.25 14.72
N GLU A 197 1.99 9.93 14.75
CA GLU A 197 1.31 10.47 13.59
C GLU A 197 0.79 11.87 13.88
N TYR A 198 0.61 12.64 12.81
CA TYR A 198 0.00 13.96 12.79
C TYR A 198 -1.14 13.95 11.80
N ARG A 199 -2.32 14.43 12.19
CA ARG A 199 -3.47 14.57 11.29
C ARG A 199 -4.23 15.84 11.65
N GLY A 200 -4.94 16.38 10.68
CA GLY A 200 -5.76 17.56 10.90
C GLY A 200 -6.16 18.23 9.60
N ASP A 201 -6.78 19.39 9.75
CA ASP A 201 -7.20 20.22 8.63
C ASP A 201 -6.22 21.36 8.40
N PHE A 202 -6.14 21.82 7.16
CA PHE A 202 -5.40 23.04 6.88
C PHE A 202 -6.19 24.25 7.39
N GLU A 203 -5.47 25.28 7.81
CA GLU A 203 -6.05 26.60 8.04
C GLU A 203 -6.32 27.24 6.67
N LYS A 204 -7.60 27.37 6.32
CA LYS A 204 -8.05 27.80 4.99
C LYS A 204 -8.28 29.31 4.99
N SER A 205 -7.62 30.03 4.09
CA SER A 205 -7.82 31.47 3.87
C SER A 205 -7.87 31.82 2.39
N LYS A 206 -8.28 33.06 2.06
CA LYS A 206 -8.26 33.56 0.67
C LYS A 206 -6.83 33.67 0.10
N ASP A 207 -5.84 33.79 0.97
CA ASP A 207 -4.42 33.94 0.59
C ASP A 207 -3.71 32.59 0.47
N GLY A 208 -4.35 31.50 0.90
CA GLY A 208 -3.82 30.15 0.79
C GLY A 208 -4.18 29.27 1.97
N TRP A 209 -3.66 28.04 1.91
CA TRP A 209 -3.83 27.03 2.95
C TRP A 209 -2.54 26.95 3.76
N THR A 210 -2.64 27.22 5.07
CA THR A 210 -1.51 27.11 5.99
C THR A 210 -1.61 25.84 6.81
N LEU A 211 -0.45 25.26 7.12
CA LEU A 211 -0.37 24.07 7.96
C LEU A 211 -0.04 24.46 9.39
N SER A 212 -0.97 24.19 10.31
CA SER A 212 -0.69 24.06 11.73
C SER A 212 -0.74 22.56 12.05
N LEU A 213 0.39 21.98 12.47
CA LEU A 213 0.44 20.56 12.77
C LEU A 213 -0.47 20.26 13.97
N GLY A 214 -1.45 19.40 13.74
CA GLY A 214 -2.43 18.97 14.72
C GLY A 214 -1.79 18.17 15.86
N GLU A 215 -2.64 17.71 16.78
CA GLU A 215 -2.20 17.00 17.97
C GLU A 215 -1.35 15.78 17.62
N LYS A 216 -0.17 15.70 18.26
CA LYS A 216 0.65 14.49 18.23
C LYS A 216 -0.11 13.40 18.97
N THR A 217 -0.61 12.40 18.25
CA THR A 217 -1.21 11.24 18.90
C THR A 217 -0.08 10.29 19.30
N VAL A 218 0.22 10.23 20.60
CA VAL A 218 1.18 9.25 21.16
C VAL A 218 0.37 8.06 21.66
N LYS A 219 0.64 6.86 21.13
CA LYS A 219 0.00 5.63 21.62
C LYS A 219 0.39 5.36 23.08
N ASP A 220 -0.60 5.03 23.89
CA ASP A 220 -0.47 4.81 25.35
C ASP A 220 0.59 3.72 25.67
N ASN A 221 1.47 4.01 26.63
CA ASN A 221 2.73 3.27 26.87
C ASN A 221 2.60 2.15 27.93
N ASN A 222 1.41 1.86 28.44
CA ASN A 222 1.22 0.91 29.55
C ASN A 222 1.10 -0.56 29.11
N PHE A 223 1.85 -0.96 28.08
CA PHE A 223 1.93 -2.35 27.65
C PHE A 223 2.99 -3.11 28.46
N LEU A 224 2.64 -4.30 28.94
CA LEU A 224 3.60 -5.33 29.30
C LEU A 224 4.31 -5.82 28.04
N THR A 225 5.56 -6.24 28.17
CA THR A 225 6.36 -6.75 27.06
C THR A 225 6.86 -8.16 27.33
N LYS A 226 6.67 -9.05 26.36
CA LYS A 226 7.28 -10.39 26.34
C LYS A 226 8.08 -10.54 25.06
N GLU A 227 9.36 -10.88 25.17
CA GLU A 227 10.22 -11.06 23.99
C GLU A 227 10.55 -12.53 23.73
N SER A 228 10.76 -12.85 22.45
CA SER A 228 11.33 -14.11 21.98
C SER A 228 12.47 -13.85 20.99
N LYS A 229 12.90 -14.86 20.23
CA LYS A 229 13.98 -14.70 19.25
C LYS A 229 13.59 -13.73 18.14
N HIS A 230 12.43 -13.94 17.52
CA HIS A 230 11.98 -13.17 16.36
C HIS A 230 10.86 -12.18 16.67
N PHE A 231 10.38 -12.08 17.92
CA PHE A 231 9.22 -11.27 18.26
C PHE A 231 9.38 -10.43 19.55
N LYS A 232 8.64 -9.32 19.61
CA LYS A 232 8.32 -8.56 20.82
C LYS A 232 6.80 -8.46 20.94
N PHE A 233 6.22 -9.00 21.99
CA PHE A 233 4.78 -8.96 22.24
C PHE A 233 4.44 -7.85 23.23
N TYR A 234 3.51 -6.98 22.87
CA TYR A 234 2.99 -5.89 23.69
C TYR A 234 1.53 -6.19 24.04
N TYR A 235 1.19 -6.21 25.33
CA TYR A 235 -0.18 -6.50 25.78
C TYR A 235 -0.52 -5.77 27.07
N SER A 236 -1.79 -5.39 27.25
CA SER A 236 -2.20 -4.63 28.44
C SER A 236 -2.08 -5.50 29.70
N GLN A 237 -1.61 -4.92 30.80
CA GLN A 237 -1.68 -5.54 32.13
C GLN A 237 -3.11 -5.92 32.56
N HIS A 238 -4.13 -5.30 31.95
CA HIS A 238 -5.53 -5.62 32.21
C HIS A 238 -6.04 -6.81 31.38
N ASN A 239 -5.25 -7.31 30.44
CA ASN A 239 -5.56 -8.48 29.63
C ASN A 239 -5.08 -9.78 30.31
N THR A 240 -5.72 -10.14 31.42
CA THR A 240 -5.41 -11.36 32.20
C THR A 240 -5.48 -12.65 31.40
N HIS A 241 -6.17 -12.67 30.26
CA HIS A 241 -6.24 -13.84 29.38
C HIS A 241 -4.99 -13.98 28.52
N VAL A 242 -4.60 -12.90 27.82
CA VAL A 242 -3.31 -12.88 27.11
C VAL A 242 -2.17 -13.18 28.07
N GLU A 243 -2.18 -12.59 29.25
CA GLU A 243 -1.14 -12.84 30.25
C GLU A 243 -1.00 -14.33 30.61
N LYS A 244 -2.13 -15.06 30.74
CA LYS A 244 -2.12 -16.51 31.01
C LYS A 244 -1.67 -17.35 29.81
N GLU A 245 -1.87 -16.88 28.59
CA GLU A 245 -1.62 -17.64 27.36
C GLU A 245 -0.38 -17.15 26.60
N ILE A 246 0.31 -16.11 27.08
CA ILE A 246 1.35 -15.43 26.32
C ILE A 246 2.48 -16.37 25.90
N ASP A 247 2.87 -17.31 26.75
CA ASP A 247 3.91 -18.29 26.43
C ASP A 247 3.48 -19.25 25.29
N ASP A 248 2.22 -19.67 25.26
CA ASP A 248 1.68 -20.50 24.18
C ASP A 248 1.58 -19.71 22.86
N ILE A 249 1.12 -18.45 22.93
CA ILE A 249 1.08 -17.53 21.78
C ILE A 249 2.48 -17.34 21.20
N VAL A 250 3.48 -17.05 22.04
CA VAL A 250 4.89 -16.89 21.65
C VAL A 250 5.41 -18.15 20.97
N ASN A 251 5.22 -19.32 21.58
CA ASN A 251 5.70 -20.60 21.04
C ASN A 251 5.07 -20.92 19.68
N LYS A 252 3.77 -20.66 19.53
CA LYS A 252 3.06 -20.87 18.28
C LYS A 252 3.52 -19.89 17.18
N ALA A 253 3.75 -18.62 17.51
CA ALA A 253 4.28 -17.62 16.60
C ALA A 253 5.68 -18.00 16.10
N GLU A 254 6.58 -18.39 17.00
CA GLU A 254 7.94 -18.84 16.69
C GLU A 254 7.95 -20.09 15.80
N LYS A 255 7.10 -21.07 16.10
CA LYS A 255 6.93 -22.26 15.25
C LYS A 255 6.48 -21.87 13.84
N LYS A 256 5.53 -20.94 13.72
CA LYS A 256 5.01 -20.48 12.43
C LYS A 256 6.04 -19.67 11.65
N TYR A 257 6.76 -18.77 12.31
CA TYR A 257 7.88 -18.03 11.72
C TYR A 257 8.92 -18.99 11.13
N LYS A 258 9.38 -19.98 11.90
CA LYS A 258 10.36 -20.97 11.45
C LYS A 258 9.87 -21.79 10.24
N GLN A 259 8.59 -22.12 10.19
CA GLN A 259 7.98 -22.80 9.04
C GLN A 259 8.06 -21.94 7.78
N LEU A 260 7.67 -20.67 7.89
CA LEU A 260 7.59 -19.74 6.75
C LEU A 260 8.97 -19.26 6.28
N SER A 261 9.88 -18.95 7.22
CA SER A 261 11.21 -18.42 6.92
C SER A 261 12.10 -19.38 6.14
N LYS A 262 11.84 -20.69 6.22
CA LYS A 262 12.51 -21.68 5.36
C LYS A 262 12.36 -21.38 3.86
N ASN A 263 11.24 -20.80 3.47
CA ASN A 263 10.94 -20.51 2.06
C ASN A 263 11.07 -19.02 1.71
N LEU A 264 10.83 -18.15 2.68
CA LEU A 264 10.81 -16.69 2.54
C LEU A 264 12.03 -16.01 3.18
N GLY A 265 13.04 -16.75 3.65
CA GLY A 265 14.16 -16.15 4.37
C GLY A 265 13.75 -15.54 5.72
N GLU A 266 14.71 -14.89 6.38
CA GLU A 266 14.54 -14.32 7.72
C GLU A 266 14.26 -12.82 7.66
N TYR A 267 13.53 -12.30 8.63
CA TYR A 267 13.37 -10.86 8.90
C TYR A 267 14.51 -10.39 9.81
N ASP A 268 15.15 -9.27 9.47
CA ASP A 268 16.38 -8.83 10.14
C ASP A 268 16.12 -8.25 11.54
N ASP A 269 14.89 -7.76 11.77
CA ASP A 269 14.45 -7.22 13.05
C ASP A 269 13.49 -8.17 13.78
N LYS A 270 13.07 -7.78 15.00
CA LYS A 270 11.98 -8.47 15.71
C LYS A 270 10.63 -7.96 15.21
N ILE A 271 9.69 -8.87 15.05
CA ILE A 271 8.29 -8.58 14.75
C ILE A 271 7.58 -8.14 16.04
N GLU A 272 6.98 -6.94 16.02
CA GLU A 272 6.24 -6.34 17.13
C GLU A 272 4.77 -6.77 17.12
N CYS A 273 4.38 -7.66 18.01
CA CYS A 273 3.01 -8.18 18.13
C CYS A 273 2.23 -7.46 19.23
N TYR A 274 1.27 -6.61 18.88
CA TYR A 274 0.39 -5.93 19.81
C TYR A 274 -0.92 -6.72 19.99
N LEU A 275 -1.16 -7.20 21.22
CA LEU A 275 -2.30 -8.06 21.58
C LEU A 275 -3.35 -7.26 22.39
N PHE A 276 -4.51 -7.02 21.78
CA PHE A 276 -5.62 -6.25 22.36
C PHE A 276 -6.70 -7.14 22.95
N MET A 277 -7.42 -6.63 23.95
CA MET A 277 -8.57 -7.31 24.56
C MET A 277 -9.82 -7.30 23.68
N ASP A 278 -10.02 -6.24 22.89
CA ASP A 278 -11.26 -6.00 22.15
C ASP A 278 -10.93 -5.33 20.81
N SER A 279 -11.67 -5.71 19.76
CA SER A 279 -11.56 -5.09 18.44
C SER A 279 -11.93 -3.61 18.47
N LYS A 280 -12.67 -3.13 19.48
CA LYS A 280 -12.87 -1.69 19.69
C LYS A 280 -11.56 -0.93 19.89
N PHE A 281 -10.53 -1.55 20.46
CA PHE A 281 -9.20 -0.95 20.58
C PHE A 281 -8.44 -0.97 19.25
N LEU A 282 -8.62 -2.01 18.43
CA LEU A 282 -8.15 -1.95 17.04
C LEU A 282 -8.85 -0.83 16.28
N VAL A 283 -10.17 -0.71 16.40
CA VAL A 283 -10.97 0.29 15.68
C VAL A 283 -10.66 1.73 16.12
N ARG A 284 -10.35 1.96 17.40
CA ARG A 284 -10.14 3.31 17.95
C ARG A 284 -8.68 3.75 18.03
N GLY A 285 -7.73 2.83 18.02
CA GLY A 285 -6.30 3.17 18.11
C GLY A 285 -5.46 2.76 16.89
N ILE A 286 -5.94 1.82 16.07
CA ILE A 286 -5.08 1.06 15.13
C ILE A 286 -5.91 0.46 13.98
N VAL A 287 -6.68 1.28 13.26
CA VAL A 287 -7.20 0.86 11.96
C VAL A 287 -6.20 1.28 10.91
N TYR A 288 -5.11 0.53 10.85
CA TYR A 288 -4.29 0.56 9.67
C TYR A 288 -3.74 -0.84 9.41
N PRO A 289 -4.01 -1.46 8.25
CA PRO A 289 -3.43 -2.74 7.85
C PRO A 289 -1.90 -2.67 7.62
N TYR A 290 -1.22 -1.63 8.12
CA TYR A 290 0.17 -1.30 7.76
C TYR A 290 1.20 -1.93 8.67
N GLY A 291 0.79 -2.31 9.88
CA GLY A 291 1.70 -2.90 10.86
C GLY A 291 2.48 -4.05 10.25
N GLU A 292 1.80 -4.92 9.49
CA GLU A 292 2.40 -6.13 8.90
C GLU A 292 3.53 -5.84 7.91
N PHE A 293 3.71 -4.60 7.46
CA PHE A 293 4.82 -4.23 6.57
C PHE A 293 5.96 -3.55 7.31
N LEU A 294 5.66 -3.02 8.49
CA LEU A 294 6.63 -2.38 9.39
C LEU A 294 7.17 -3.35 10.45
N GLY A 295 6.90 -4.64 10.26
CA GLY A 295 7.27 -5.70 11.18
C GLY A 295 6.35 -5.77 12.38
N GLU A 296 5.08 -5.43 12.24
CA GLU A 296 4.14 -5.34 13.36
C GLU A 296 2.87 -6.15 13.11
N ILE A 297 2.28 -6.68 14.18
CA ILE A 297 1.09 -7.50 14.12
C ILE A 297 0.13 -7.01 15.19
N TYR A 298 -1.03 -6.53 14.78
CA TYR A 298 -2.09 -6.10 15.69
C TYR A 298 -3.17 -7.17 15.74
N GLU A 299 -3.40 -7.80 16.90
CA GLU A 299 -4.35 -8.92 17.03
C GLU A 299 -5.25 -8.73 18.24
N VAL A 300 -6.50 -9.19 18.15
CA VAL A 300 -7.45 -9.20 19.28
C VAL A 300 -7.52 -10.59 19.85
N HIS A 301 -7.20 -10.68 21.13
CA HIS A 301 -7.27 -11.91 21.90
C HIS A 301 -8.34 -11.75 22.97
N ASN A 302 -9.58 -12.13 22.63
CA ASN A 302 -10.73 -12.06 23.53
C ASN A 302 -11.27 -13.46 23.85
N ASN A 303 -11.49 -13.71 25.14
CA ASN A 303 -11.97 -14.96 25.71
C ASN A 303 -13.50 -15.18 25.56
N SER A 304 -14.24 -14.23 24.97
CA SER A 304 -15.71 -14.17 25.07
C SER A 304 -16.49 -15.16 24.19
N LYS A 305 -15.86 -15.90 23.29
CA LYS A 305 -16.51 -16.98 22.56
C LYS A 305 -15.70 -18.24 22.77
N LYS A 306 -16.27 -19.22 23.51
CA LYS A 306 -15.80 -20.62 23.52
C LYS A 306 -15.36 -20.97 22.11
N ILE A 307 -14.05 -21.06 21.93
CA ILE A 307 -13.44 -21.44 20.68
C ILE A 307 -13.85 -22.90 20.53
N THR A 308 -14.92 -23.16 19.77
CA THR A 308 -15.20 -24.52 19.33
C THR A 308 -13.96 -25.00 18.59
N SER A 309 -13.58 -26.27 18.71
CA SER A 309 -12.30 -26.82 18.23
C SER A 309 -11.94 -26.48 16.77
N ASN A 310 -12.91 -26.13 15.91
CA ASN A 310 -12.67 -25.65 14.55
C ASN A 310 -12.17 -24.18 14.46
N LYS A 311 -12.28 -23.38 15.53
CA LYS A 311 -11.89 -21.96 15.56
C LYS A 311 -10.51 -21.70 16.16
N GLU A 312 -9.87 -22.65 16.86
CA GLU A 312 -8.47 -22.48 17.30
C GLU A 312 -7.54 -22.28 16.09
N ASN A 313 -7.91 -22.84 14.95
CA ASN A 313 -7.26 -22.60 13.67
C ASN A 313 -7.37 -21.13 13.20
N THR A 314 -8.38 -20.36 13.60
CA THR A 314 -8.57 -19.01 13.02
C THR A 314 -7.57 -17.98 13.52
N LEU A 315 -7.20 -17.99 14.81
CA LEU A 315 -6.21 -17.05 15.36
C LEU A 315 -4.82 -17.33 14.80
N LEU A 316 -4.42 -18.60 14.79
CA LEU A 316 -3.11 -19.00 14.28
C LEU A 316 -2.99 -18.83 12.77
N ASN A 317 -4.09 -19.03 12.03
CA ASN A 317 -4.10 -18.74 10.60
C ASN A 317 -4.02 -17.24 10.33
N LYS A 318 -4.64 -16.40 11.16
CA LYS A 318 -4.47 -14.94 11.06
C LYS A 318 -3.03 -14.56 11.35
N LEU A 319 -2.48 -14.92 12.51
CA LEU A 319 -1.10 -14.61 12.88
C LEU A 319 -0.11 -15.15 11.85
N GLY A 320 -0.33 -16.35 11.32
CA GLY A 320 0.49 -16.94 10.27
C GLY A 320 0.47 -16.15 8.96
N TYR A 321 -0.69 -15.64 8.55
CA TYR A 321 -0.80 -14.77 7.36
C TYR A 321 -0.05 -13.46 7.55
N LYS A 322 -0.15 -12.86 8.74
CA LYS A 322 0.56 -11.62 9.07
C LYS A 322 2.09 -11.80 9.08
N ILE A 323 2.57 -12.89 9.70
CA ILE A 323 3.99 -13.28 9.65
C ILE A 323 4.42 -13.52 8.19
N TYR A 324 3.59 -14.20 7.40
CA TYR A 324 3.85 -14.41 5.98
C TYR A 324 4.01 -13.09 5.23
N ASN A 325 3.10 -12.12 5.43
CA ASN A 325 3.19 -10.82 4.76
C ASN A 325 4.47 -10.06 5.11
N ILE A 326 4.89 -10.08 6.38
CA ILE A 326 6.17 -9.48 6.83
C ILE A 326 7.35 -10.13 6.09
N LEU A 327 7.41 -11.46 6.06
CA LEU A 327 8.50 -12.20 5.41
C LEU A 327 8.47 -12.07 3.88
N ALA A 328 7.28 -12.08 3.28
CA ALA A 328 7.07 -11.91 1.86
C ALA A 328 7.49 -10.52 1.38
N HIS A 329 7.31 -9.49 2.21
CA HIS A 329 7.73 -8.12 1.89
C HIS A 329 9.23 -8.06 1.55
N LYS A 330 10.08 -8.72 2.36
CA LYS A 330 11.53 -8.81 2.11
C LYS A 330 11.85 -9.47 0.77
N ASN A 331 10.99 -10.36 0.28
CA ASN A 331 11.17 -11.07 -0.99
C ASN A 331 10.39 -10.47 -2.15
N LYS A 332 10.12 -9.15 -2.10
CA LYS A 332 9.40 -8.44 -3.16
C LYS A 332 8.01 -9.07 -3.36
N ARG A 333 7.11 -8.76 -2.43
CA ARG A 333 5.73 -9.25 -2.44
C ARG A 333 5.06 -9.07 -3.83
N PRO A 334 4.39 -10.10 -4.38
CA PRO A 334 3.65 -10.01 -5.63
C PRO A 334 2.62 -8.88 -5.64
N LEU A 335 2.37 -8.34 -6.83
CA LEU A 335 1.32 -7.37 -7.12
C LEU A 335 -0.07 -8.03 -7.08
N SER A 336 -0.17 -9.24 -7.61
CA SER A 336 -1.41 -10.01 -7.64
C SER A 336 -1.67 -10.70 -6.31
N ARG A 337 -2.86 -10.45 -5.73
CA ARG A 337 -3.34 -11.16 -4.54
C ARG A 337 -3.35 -12.67 -4.76
N PHE A 338 -3.79 -13.13 -5.93
CA PHE A 338 -3.83 -14.55 -6.29
C PHE A 338 -2.47 -15.25 -6.14
N THR A 339 -1.39 -14.61 -6.59
CA THR A 339 -0.04 -15.17 -6.43
C THR A 339 0.39 -15.18 -4.96
N ASN A 340 0.12 -14.08 -4.24
CA ASN A 340 0.49 -13.92 -2.85
C ASN A 340 -0.21 -14.93 -1.94
N ASP A 341 -1.54 -15.05 -2.07
CA ASP A 341 -2.37 -15.87 -1.20
C ASP A 341 -2.25 -17.36 -1.56
N GLY A 342 -2.14 -17.69 -2.86
CA GLY A 342 -1.85 -19.05 -3.31
C GLY A 342 -0.56 -19.62 -2.73
N TYR A 343 0.52 -18.83 -2.68
CA TYR A 343 1.77 -19.29 -2.07
C TYR A 343 1.66 -19.45 -0.55
N TYR A 344 1.00 -18.50 0.12
CA TYR A 344 0.73 -18.61 1.55
C TYR A 344 -0.02 -19.90 1.89
N LEU A 345 -1.10 -20.18 1.17
CA LEU A 345 -1.91 -21.38 1.35
C LEU A 345 -1.09 -22.64 1.11
N TYR A 346 -0.29 -22.67 0.04
CA TYR A 346 0.60 -23.80 -0.24
C TYR A 346 1.60 -24.07 0.90
N LEU A 347 2.16 -23.03 1.50
CA LEU A 347 3.15 -23.16 2.57
C LEU A 347 2.56 -23.55 3.92
N THR A 348 1.26 -23.30 4.15
CA THR A 348 0.67 -23.35 5.49
C THR A 348 -0.41 -24.40 5.67
N ILE A 349 -1.05 -24.87 4.60
CA ILE A 349 -2.07 -25.91 4.65
C ILE A 349 -1.45 -27.26 5.06
N ASP A 350 -2.11 -27.94 6.00
CA ASP A 350 -1.74 -29.30 6.39
C ASP A 350 -2.22 -30.35 5.38
N ASN A 351 -1.70 -31.57 5.48
CA ASN A 351 -2.00 -32.65 4.51
C ASN A 351 -3.47 -33.04 4.46
N GLU A 352 -4.19 -32.99 5.58
CA GLU A 352 -5.61 -33.36 5.62
C GLU A 352 -6.44 -32.32 4.88
N ARG A 353 -6.23 -31.04 5.21
CA ARG A 353 -6.88 -29.92 4.52
C ARG A 353 -6.51 -29.86 3.04
N ALA A 354 -5.25 -30.13 2.69
CA ALA A 354 -4.81 -30.24 1.29
C ALA A 354 -5.63 -31.27 0.51
N ARG A 355 -5.76 -32.50 1.05
CA ARG A 355 -6.56 -33.57 0.44
C ARG A 355 -8.03 -33.17 0.30
N ASN A 356 -8.60 -32.54 1.33
CA ASN A 356 -9.98 -32.06 1.28
C ASN A 356 -10.18 -31.03 0.15
N ILE A 357 -9.23 -30.11 -0.03
CA ILE A 357 -9.27 -29.14 -1.12
C ILE A 357 -9.17 -29.85 -2.48
N ASP A 358 -8.30 -30.86 -2.64
CA ASP A 358 -8.18 -31.62 -3.89
C ASP A 358 -9.49 -32.34 -4.26
N ILE A 359 -10.24 -32.85 -3.28
CA ILE A 359 -11.57 -33.45 -3.50
C ILE A 359 -12.59 -32.38 -3.89
N GLU A 360 -12.61 -31.27 -3.16
CA GLU A 360 -13.60 -30.21 -3.37
C GLU A 360 -13.40 -29.48 -4.69
N ILE A 361 -12.15 -29.21 -5.09
CA ILE A 361 -11.86 -28.50 -6.33
C ILE A 361 -12.34 -29.30 -7.54
N LYS A 362 -12.15 -30.62 -7.57
CA LYS A 362 -12.71 -31.51 -8.61
C LYS A 362 -14.23 -31.38 -8.74
N LYS A 363 -14.93 -31.17 -7.63
CA LYS A 363 -16.38 -30.95 -7.64
C LYS A 363 -16.71 -29.56 -8.17
N ILE A 364 -15.99 -28.53 -7.70
CA ILE A 364 -16.19 -27.13 -8.12
C ILE A 364 -16.02 -26.97 -9.63
N LEU A 365 -14.97 -27.54 -10.22
CA LEU A 365 -14.66 -27.43 -11.65
C LEU A 365 -15.74 -28.00 -12.59
N ASN A 366 -16.67 -28.81 -12.09
CA ASN A 366 -17.79 -29.36 -12.86
C ASN A 366 -19.11 -28.61 -12.59
N THR A 367 -19.05 -27.42 -12.00
CA THR A 367 -20.21 -26.61 -11.65
C THR A 367 -20.03 -25.18 -12.15
N GLU A 368 -21.13 -24.43 -12.19
CA GLU A 368 -21.12 -22.98 -12.49
C GLU A 368 -20.39 -22.14 -11.43
N LYS A 369 -19.89 -22.77 -10.35
CA LYS A 369 -19.16 -22.08 -9.27
C LYS A 369 -17.67 -21.90 -9.56
N TYR A 370 -17.13 -22.57 -10.58
CA TYR A 370 -15.75 -22.39 -11.01
C TYR A 370 -15.51 -20.95 -11.48
N ILE A 371 -14.41 -20.36 -11.05
CA ILE A 371 -14.03 -19.00 -11.42
C ILE A 371 -12.81 -19.10 -12.35
N PRO A 372 -12.91 -18.67 -13.62
CA PRO A 372 -11.75 -18.66 -14.51
C PRO A 372 -10.63 -17.78 -13.94
N LEU A 373 -9.38 -18.22 -14.08
CA LEU A 373 -8.22 -17.55 -13.49
C LEU A 373 -8.02 -16.13 -14.03
N THR A 374 -8.56 -15.82 -15.21
CA THR A 374 -8.60 -14.46 -15.76
C THR A 374 -9.41 -13.49 -14.89
N TYR A 375 -10.41 -13.96 -14.13
CA TYR A 375 -11.13 -13.13 -13.15
C TYR A 375 -10.38 -12.98 -11.82
N LEU A 376 -9.38 -13.84 -11.57
CA LEU A 376 -8.54 -13.80 -10.38
C LEU A 376 -7.16 -13.16 -10.63
N SER A 377 -6.86 -12.84 -11.90
CA SER A 377 -5.56 -12.31 -12.31
C SER A 377 -5.35 -10.84 -11.95
N GLU A 378 -6.44 -10.15 -11.65
CA GLU A 378 -6.46 -8.75 -11.22
C GLU A 378 -5.70 -8.52 -9.90
N ASN A 379 -5.27 -7.28 -9.69
CA ASN A 379 -4.59 -6.88 -8.46
C ASN A 379 -5.49 -7.04 -7.23
N ILE A 380 -6.79 -6.77 -7.42
CA ILE A 380 -7.84 -6.93 -6.42
C ILE A 380 -8.83 -7.96 -6.96
N ILE A 381 -9.02 -9.03 -6.21
CA ILE A 381 -10.06 -10.02 -6.49
C ILE A 381 -11.40 -9.43 -6.04
N ASP A 382 -12.41 -9.51 -6.92
CA ASP A 382 -13.76 -9.03 -6.62
C ASP A 382 -14.31 -9.68 -5.34
N SER A 383 -14.65 -8.83 -4.37
CA SER A 383 -15.21 -9.23 -3.08
C SER A 383 -16.58 -9.92 -3.18
N SER A 384 -17.27 -9.80 -4.32
CA SER A 384 -18.51 -10.52 -4.59
C SER A 384 -18.29 -12.03 -4.79
N LEU A 385 -17.07 -12.42 -5.15
CA LEU A 385 -16.70 -13.82 -5.35
C LEU A 385 -16.67 -14.58 -4.03
N ASN A 386 -16.97 -15.87 -4.09
CA ASN A 386 -16.93 -16.73 -2.92
C ASN A 386 -15.47 -16.98 -2.48
N GLU A 387 -15.02 -16.30 -1.42
CA GLU A 387 -13.64 -16.38 -0.91
C GLU A 387 -13.16 -17.82 -0.64
N ASN A 388 -14.06 -18.72 -0.21
CA ASN A 388 -13.71 -20.12 0.02
C ASN A 388 -13.47 -20.90 -1.27
N ILE A 389 -14.08 -20.51 -2.39
CA ILE A 389 -13.79 -21.07 -3.72
C ILE A 389 -12.47 -20.48 -4.24
N VAL A 390 -12.32 -19.15 -4.19
CA VAL A 390 -11.10 -18.43 -4.60
C VAL A 390 -9.85 -19.04 -3.94
N ASN A 391 -9.86 -19.18 -2.61
CA ASN A 391 -8.72 -19.75 -1.87
C ASN A 391 -8.39 -21.19 -2.32
N LYS A 392 -9.38 -21.99 -2.73
CA LYS A 392 -9.14 -23.37 -3.19
C LYS A 392 -8.53 -23.40 -4.58
N GLU A 393 -8.99 -22.53 -5.47
CA GLU A 393 -8.44 -22.37 -6.81
C GLU A 393 -7.00 -21.84 -6.74
N GLU A 394 -6.75 -20.80 -5.94
CA GLU A 394 -5.41 -20.25 -5.66
C GLU A 394 -4.42 -21.32 -5.16
N TYR A 395 -4.83 -22.08 -4.14
CA TYR A 395 -4.04 -23.18 -3.60
C TYR A 395 -3.80 -24.27 -4.65
N SER A 396 -4.86 -24.73 -5.31
CA SER A 396 -4.81 -25.84 -6.27
C SER A 396 -3.91 -25.49 -7.47
N PHE A 397 -4.07 -24.29 -8.02
CA PHE A 397 -3.24 -23.80 -9.12
C PHE A 397 -1.78 -23.63 -8.68
N THR A 398 -1.53 -23.03 -7.52
CA THR A 398 -0.17 -22.90 -6.97
C THR A 398 0.49 -24.26 -6.76
N LYS A 399 -0.23 -25.23 -6.19
CA LYS A 399 0.22 -26.62 -6.00
C LYS A 399 0.58 -27.24 -7.35
N TYR A 400 -0.27 -27.09 -8.37
CA TYR A 400 0.00 -27.58 -9.71
C TYR A 400 1.30 -27.00 -10.30
N ILE A 401 1.46 -25.67 -10.27
CA ILE A 401 2.66 -25.03 -10.80
C ILE A 401 3.91 -25.55 -10.10
N ILE A 402 3.90 -25.64 -8.77
CA ILE A 402 5.04 -26.14 -7.99
C ILE A 402 5.32 -27.62 -8.28
N LYS A 403 4.29 -28.46 -8.36
CA LYS A 403 4.45 -29.89 -8.64
C LYS A 403 4.97 -30.16 -10.06
N LYS A 404 4.49 -29.41 -11.05
CA LYS A 404 4.88 -29.59 -12.46
C LYS A 404 6.23 -28.96 -12.79
N TYR A 405 6.52 -27.78 -12.22
CA TYR A 405 7.66 -26.95 -12.64
C TYR A 405 8.74 -26.78 -11.56
N GLY A 406 8.49 -27.23 -10.33
CA GLY A 406 9.42 -27.13 -9.22
C GLY A 406 9.33 -25.81 -8.45
N MET A 407 9.71 -25.87 -7.17
CA MET A 407 9.68 -24.74 -6.25
C MET A 407 10.58 -23.58 -6.68
N ASP A 408 11.77 -23.85 -7.23
CA ASP A 408 12.71 -22.80 -7.63
C ASP A 408 12.15 -21.93 -8.76
N LYS A 409 11.50 -22.57 -9.73
CA LYS A 409 10.84 -21.85 -10.82
C LYS A 409 9.63 -21.05 -10.32
N TYR A 410 8.88 -21.60 -9.36
CA TYR A 410 7.81 -20.87 -8.68
C TYR A 410 8.33 -19.64 -7.93
N LYS A 411 9.45 -19.75 -7.18
CA LYS A 411 10.06 -18.60 -6.48
C LYS A 411 10.52 -17.51 -7.44
N LYS A 412 11.02 -17.89 -8.62
CA LYS A 412 11.33 -16.93 -9.70
C LYS A 412 10.07 -16.21 -10.20
N PHE A 413 8.98 -16.96 -10.44
CA PHE A 413 7.68 -16.40 -10.79
C PHE A 413 7.17 -15.44 -9.71
N TYR A 414 7.14 -15.88 -8.46
CA TYR A 414 6.71 -15.11 -7.31
C TYR A 414 7.47 -13.77 -7.21
N SER A 415 8.81 -13.82 -7.33
CA SER A 415 9.65 -12.60 -7.30
C SER A 415 9.39 -11.66 -8.48
N LEU A 416 9.13 -12.20 -9.68
CA LEU A 416 8.82 -11.39 -10.87
C LEU A 416 7.44 -10.75 -10.80
N SER A 417 6.48 -11.42 -10.16
CA SER A 417 5.14 -10.89 -9.91
C SER A 417 5.13 -9.65 -9.03
N ALA A 418 6.26 -9.26 -8.43
CA ALA A 418 6.42 -7.99 -7.74
C ALA A 418 6.52 -6.78 -8.69
N PHE A 419 6.88 -7.03 -9.95
CA PHE A 419 7.17 -6.02 -10.97
C PHE A 419 6.16 -6.03 -12.11
N TYR A 420 5.59 -7.20 -12.40
CA TYR A 420 4.66 -7.38 -13.51
C TYR A 420 3.34 -8.00 -13.04
N ASN A 421 2.28 -7.79 -13.83
CA ASN A 421 1.00 -8.47 -13.60
C ASN A 421 1.15 -10.00 -13.72
N LEU A 422 0.09 -10.74 -13.32
CA LEU A 422 0.10 -12.19 -13.27
C LEU A 422 0.50 -12.82 -14.62
N GLU A 423 -0.16 -12.41 -15.70
CA GLU A 423 0.02 -12.97 -17.04
C GLU A 423 1.45 -12.78 -17.55
N THR A 424 1.99 -11.56 -17.43
CA THR A 424 3.36 -11.24 -17.86
C THR A 424 4.39 -12.03 -17.06
N SER A 425 4.16 -12.18 -15.75
CA SER A 425 5.05 -12.93 -14.86
C SER A 425 5.04 -14.42 -15.19
N LEU A 426 3.86 -15.00 -15.44
CA LEU A 426 3.71 -16.38 -15.87
C LEU A 426 4.40 -16.60 -17.23
N TYR A 427 4.17 -15.73 -18.21
CA TYR A 427 4.80 -15.86 -19.52
C TYR A 427 6.33 -15.77 -19.44
N LYS A 428 6.88 -14.78 -18.72
CA LYS A 428 8.35 -14.62 -18.57
C LYS A 428 9.03 -15.83 -17.91
N VAL A 429 8.33 -16.59 -17.07
CA VAL A 429 8.92 -17.74 -16.37
C VAL A 429 8.62 -19.06 -17.06
N TYR A 430 7.37 -19.29 -17.46
CA TYR A 430 6.91 -20.56 -18.00
C TYR A 430 6.85 -20.58 -19.53
N ASN A 431 6.98 -19.43 -20.19
CA ASN A 431 6.79 -19.25 -21.63
C ASN A 431 5.42 -19.74 -22.09
N LYS A 432 4.39 -19.44 -21.30
CA LYS A 432 2.99 -19.84 -21.51
C LYS A 432 2.05 -18.72 -21.07
N GLU A 433 0.99 -18.56 -21.84
CA GLU A 433 -0.12 -17.67 -21.48
C GLU A 433 -0.92 -18.26 -20.31
N LEU A 434 -1.66 -17.41 -19.58
CA LEU A 434 -2.46 -17.81 -18.42
C LEU A 434 -3.49 -18.89 -18.80
N MET A 435 -4.19 -18.72 -19.93
CA MET A 435 -5.20 -19.69 -20.40
C MET A 435 -4.61 -21.08 -20.65
N ILE A 436 -3.41 -21.16 -21.23
CA ILE A 436 -2.73 -22.44 -21.46
C ILE A 436 -2.37 -23.11 -20.13
N LEU A 437 -1.86 -22.34 -19.16
CA LEU A 437 -1.55 -22.88 -17.83
C LEU A 437 -2.80 -23.30 -17.06
N GLU A 438 -3.90 -22.58 -17.24
CA GLU A 438 -5.21 -22.90 -16.69
C GLU A 438 -5.74 -24.22 -17.26
N GLU A 439 -5.75 -24.40 -18.59
CA GLU A 439 -6.15 -25.66 -19.22
C GLU A 439 -5.34 -26.86 -18.70
N GLU A 440 -4.01 -26.72 -18.64
CA GLU A 440 -3.16 -27.78 -18.12
C GLU A 440 -3.39 -28.06 -16.63
N TRP A 441 -3.73 -27.04 -15.85
CA TRP A 441 -4.12 -27.21 -14.45
C TRP A 441 -5.47 -27.93 -14.32
N LEU A 442 -6.47 -27.56 -15.11
CA LEU A 442 -7.77 -28.22 -15.13
C LEU A 442 -7.62 -29.71 -15.47
N ASP A 443 -6.78 -30.04 -16.44
CA ASP A 443 -6.48 -31.42 -16.80
C ASP A 443 -5.72 -32.16 -15.70
N TYR A 444 -4.77 -31.49 -15.03
CA TYR A 444 -4.08 -32.02 -13.86
C TYR A 444 -5.08 -32.39 -12.75
N VAL A 445 -6.02 -31.49 -12.44
CA VAL A 445 -7.03 -31.71 -11.40
C VAL A 445 -7.97 -32.86 -11.78
N LYS A 446 -8.42 -32.93 -13.03
CA LYS A 446 -9.28 -34.04 -13.50
C LYS A 446 -8.60 -35.40 -13.31
N ASN A 447 -7.34 -35.51 -13.71
CA ASN A 447 -6.58 -36.76 -13.73
C ASN A 447 -5.89 -37.13 -12.40
N ALA A 448 -5.87 -36.27 -11.40
CA ALA A 448 -5.20 -36.56 -10.12
C ALA A 448 -5.92 -37.70 -9.34
N ASP A 449 -5.24 -38.82 -9.10
CA ASP A 449 -5.76 -39.87 -8.21
C ASP A 449 -5.74 -39.39 -6.75
N VAL A 450 -6.90 -39.03 -6.21
CA VAL A 450 -7.01 -38.52 -4.84
C VAL A 450 -6.80 -39.62 -3.78
N THR A 451 -6.80 -40.88 -4.19
CA THR A 451 -6.79 -42.05 -3.30
C THR A 451 -5.41 -42.49 -2.82
N ASN A 452 -4.31 -42.02 -3.43
CA ASN A 452 -2.99 -42.66 -3.27
C ASN A 452 -1.84 -41.81 -2.68
N GLU A 453 -2.00 -40.52 -2.39
CA GLU A 453 -0.97 -39.74 -1.68
C GLU A 453 -1.10 -39.94 -0.16
N LYS A 454 -0.57 -41.04 0.39
CA LYS A 454 -0.52 -41.31 1.84
C LYS A 454 0.66 -40.64 2.54
#